data_AF-A0A3P6CVX0-F1
#
_entry.id   AF-A0A3P6CVX0-F1
#
_cell.length_a   1.000
_cell.length_b   1.000
_cell.length_c   1.000
_cell.angle_alpha   90.00
_cell.angle_beta   90.00
_cell.angle_gamma   90.00
#
_symmetry.space_group_name_H-M   'P 1'
#
loop_
_entity.id
_entity.type
_entity.pdbx_description
1 polymer ?
#
loop_
_entity_poly.entity_id
_entity_poly.type
_entity_poly.pdbx_seq_one_letter_code
_entity_poly.pdbx_strand_id
1 'polypeptide(L)'
;MSKVLTDWVKLDPKKTWKYHASIVPTFFQYMKVRGLDVDDIYALMNFRTEHWIAIWISIPKKHIIVWDSIISHISREDLDVVMEPFVTMVPYV
;
A
#
# COMPACT_ATOMS: atom_id res chain seq x y z
N MET A 1 4.77 8.87 17.03
CA MET A 1 4.25 8.69 15.66
C MET A 1 2.99 9.53 15.54
N SER A 2 3.03 10.62 14.75
CA SER A 2 2.16 11.78 14.90
C SER A 2 0.74 11.57 14.36
N LYS A 3 -0.21 12.24 15.02
CA LYS A 3 -1.67 12.35 14.82
C LYS A 3 -2.18 12.50 13.37
N VAL A 4 -1.28 12.74 12.42
CA VAL A 4 -1.61 12.94 11.00
C VAL A 4 -1.97 11.62 10.32
N LEU A 5 -1.36 10.48 10.71
CA LEU A 5 -1.62 9.18 10.06
C LEU A 5 -3.00 8.58 10.40
N THR A 6 -3.59 8.94 11.55
CA THR A 6 -4.90 8.43 11.99
C THR A 6 -6.08 9.02 11.21
N ASP A 7 -5.92 10.22 10.64
CA ASP A 7 -7.03 10.95 10.03
C ASP A 7 -7.29 10.56 8.56
N TRP A 8 -6.33 9.88 7.91
CA TRP A 8 -6.43 9.48 6.49
C TRP A 8 -7.10 8.12 6.26
N VAL A 9 -7.27 7.30 7.30
CA VAL A 9 -7.96 6.00 7.19
C VAL A 9 -9.47 6.21 7.39
N LYS A 10 -10.14 6.81 6.40
CA LYS A 10 -11.61 6.81 6.34
C LYS A 10 -12.13 5.47 5.81
N LEU A 11 -12.01 4.42 6.63
CA LEU A 11 -12.65 3.13 6.40
C LEU A 11 -13.79 2.97 7.43
N ASP A 12 -14.99 2.71 6.90
CA ASP A 12 -16.27 2.40 7.58
C ASP A 12 -16.21 2.28 9.13
N PRO A 13 -16.84 3.22 9.87
CA PRO A 13 -16.78 3.24 11.33
C PRO A 13 -17.30 1.95 12.01
N LYS A 14 -18.06 1.10 11.31
CA LYS A 14 -18.57 -0.16 11.88
C LYS A 14 -17.57 -1.32 11.86
N LYS A 15 -16.42 -1.21 11.17
CA LYS A 15 -15.49 -2.34 10.98
C LYS A 15 -14.03 -2.10 11.40
N THR A 16 -13.67 -0.89 11.83
CA THR A 16 -12.25 -0.50 12.03
C THR A 16 -11.74 -0.52 13.48
N TRP A 17 -12.50 -1.03 14.44
CA TRP A 17 -12.10 -1.04 15.85
C TRP A 17 -11.46 -2.36 16.29
N LYS A 18 -10.21 -2.63 15.89
CA LYS A 18 -9.38 -3.67 16.57
C LYS A 18 -7.88 -3.38 16.69
N TYR A 19 -7.35 -2.27 16.19
CA TYR A 19 -5.93 -1.95 16.40
C TYR A 19 -5.59 -1.50 17.82
N HIS A 20 -6.56 -0.97 18.57
CA HIS A 20 -6.33 -0.47 19.93
C HIS A 20 -6.35 -1.57 21.02
N ALA A 21 -6.66 -2.82 20.65
CA ALA A 21 -6.90 -3.93 21.60
C ALA A 21 -5.86 -5.07 21.48
N SER A 22 -4.75 -4.86 20.77
CA SER A 22 -3.76 -5.93 20.46
C SER A 22 -4.37 -7.14 19.75
N ILE A 23 -5.55 -6.98 19.14
CA ILE A 23 -6.20 -8.07 18.42
C ILE A 23 -5.58 -8.13 17.03
N VAL A 24 -4.85 -9.22 16.77
CA VAL A 24 -4.32 -9.52 15.43
C VAL A 24 -5.48 -9.49 14.44
N PRO A 25 -5.41 -8.66 13.38
CA PRO A 25 -6.43 -8.65 12.35
C PRO A 25 -6.56 -10.06 11.77
N THR A 26 -7.76 -10.62 11.83
CA THR A 26 -8.03 -11.90 11.17
C THR A 26 -8.18 -11.64 9.68
N PHE A 27 -7.57 -12.48 8.85
CA PHE A 27 -7.74 -12.42 7.40
C PHE A 27 -9.23 -12.42 7.05
N PHE A 28 -9.67 -11.38 6.35
CA PHE A 28 -11.04 -11.24 5.87
C PHE A 28 -10.99 -11.03 4.36
N GLN A 29 -11.48 -11.99 3.60
CA GLN A 29 -11.69 -11.81 2.16
C GLN A 29 -12.83 -10.83 1.97
N TYR A 30 -12.51 -9.64 1.49
CA TYR A 30 -13.50 -8.67 1.07
C TYR A 30 -13.86 -8.97 -0.40
N MET A 31 -15.14 -9.18 -0.71
CA MET A 31 -15.64 -9.50 -2.06
C MET A 31 -15.64 -8.29 -3.01
N LYS A 32 -14.64 -7.42 -2.91
CA LYS A 32 -14.52 -6.24 -3.79
C LYS A 32 -13.71 -6.59 -5.02
N VAL A 33 -14.22 -6.22 -6.19
CA VAL A 33 -13.53 -6.42 -7.45
C VAL A 33 -12.62 -5.23 -7.73
N ARG A 34 -11.34 -5.51 -7.97
CA ARG A 34 -10.33 -4.51 -8.33
C ARG A 34 -10.72 -3.83 -9.65
N GLY A 35 -10.66 -2.50 -9.73
CA GLY A 35 -11.08 -1.73 -10.91
C GLY A 35 -12.58 -1.50 -11.06
N LEU A 36 -13.41 -2.11 -10.20
CA LEU A 36 -14.85 -1.83 -10.10
C LEU A 36 -15.21 -1.20 -8.75
N ASP A 37 -14.73 -1.77 -7.66
CA ASP A 37 -15.00 -1.31 -6.28
C ASP A 37 -13.76 -0.70 -5.60
N VAL A 38 -12.59 -0.81 -6.24
CA VAL A 38 -11.29 -0.37 -5.71
C VAL A 38 -10.47 0.24 -6.84
N ASP A 39 -10.26 1.56 -6.77
CA ASP A 39 -9.51 2.32 -7.75
C ASP A 39 -8.04 2.49 -7.38
N ASP A 40 -7.76 2.65 -6.08
CA ASP A 40 -6.43 2.95 -5.57
C ASP A 40 -6.05 1.98 -4.46
N ILE A 41 -4.82 1.46 -4.53
CA ILE A 41 -4.21 0.60 -3.52
C ILE A 41 -3.02 1.34 -2.92
N TYR A 42 -2.98 1.41 -1.59
CA TYR A 42 -1.85 1.92 -0.84
C TYR A 42 -1.16 0.78 -0.11
N ALA A 43 0.15 0.64 -0.30
CA ALA A 43 0.97 -0.37 0.34
C ALA A 43 2.20 0.27 0.99
N LEU A 44 2.63 -0.31 2.11
CA LEU A 44 3.90 0.00 2.75
C LEU A 44 4.81 -1.21 2.59
N MET A 45 6.03 -0.99 2.10
CA MET A 45 7.03 -2.03 1.93
C MET A 45 8.28 -1.65 2.72
N ASN A 46 8.80 -2.62 3.47
CA ASN A 46 10.08 -2.45 4.15
C ASN A 46 11.21 -2.96 3.23
N PHE A 47 11.96 -2.03 2.67
CA PHE A 47 13.14 -2.30 1.87
C PHE A 47 14.32 -2.65 2.78
N ARG A 48 14.83 -3.87 2.59
CA ARG A 48 16.00 -4.41 3.32
C ARG A 48 15.89 -4.33 4.85
N THR A 49 14.67 -4.34 5.40
CA THR A 49 14.39 -4.23 6.85
C THR A 49 14.80 -2.91 7.52
N GLU A 50 15.33 -1.96 6.76
CA GLU A 50 15.92 -0.72 7.26
C GLU A 50 15.06 0.51 6.93
N HIS A 51 14.31 0.46 5.83
CA HIS A 51 13.67 1.63 5.27
C HIS A 51 12.29 1.34 4.71
N TRP A 52 11.33 2.21 5.01
CA TRP A 52 9.95 2.05 4.55
C TRP A 52 9.67 2.96 3.36
N ILE A 53 9.19 2.34 2.28
CA ILE A 53 8.66 3.03 1.12
C ILE A 53 7.14 2.93 1.10
N ALA A 54 6.49 4.00 0.64
CA ALA A 54 5.05 4.01 0.40
C ALA A 54 4.80 3.85 -1.09
N ILE A 55 3.89 2.95 -1.44
CA ILE A 55 3.53 2.64 -2.82
C ILE A 55 2.06 2.97 -3.00
N TRP A 56 1.75 3.74 -4.05
CA TRP A 56 0.40 4.00 -4.51
C TRP A 56 0.23 3.41 -5.91
N ILE A 57 -0.73 2.50 -6.04
CA ILE A 57 -1.11 1.88 -7.31
C ILE A 57 -2.50 2.37 -7.67
N SER A 58 -2.60 3.14 -8.74
CA SER A 58 -3.87 3.57 -9.33
C SER A 58 -4.22 2.64 -10.49
N ILE A 59 -5.27 1.85 -10.31
CA ILE A 59 -5.71 0.85 -11.29
C ILE A 59 -6.30 1.50 -12.55
N PRO A 60 -7.22 2.49 -12.45
CA PRO A 60 -7.77 3.13 -13.65
C PRO A 60 -6.71 3.82 -14.49
N LYS A 61 -5.67 4.36 -13.84
CA LYS A 61 -4.56 5.05 -14.52
C LYS A 61 -3.42 4.11 -14.92
N LYS A 62 -3.43 2.86 -14.47
CA LYS A 62 -2.30 1.91 -14.60
C LYS A 62 -0.97 2.53 -14.15
N HIS A 63 -1.03 3.33 -13.09
CA HIS A 63 0.12 4.09 -12.59
C HIS A 63 0.54 3.56 -11.23
N ILE A 64 1.86 3.42 -11.06
CA ILE A 64 2.46 3.13 -9.77
C ILE A 64 3.35 4.32 -9.40
N ILE A 65 3.14 4.85 -8.20
CA ILE A 65 3.94 5.93 -7.63
C ILE A 65 4.60 5.38 -6.38
N VAL A 66 5.92 5.54 -6.30
CA VAL A 66 6.71 5.17 -5.13
C VAL A 66 7.16 6.45 -4.45
N TRP A 67 6.84 6.57 -3.17
CA TRP A 67 7.33 7.63 -2.31
C TRP A 67 8.42 7.07 -1.41
N ASP A 68 9.61 7.63 -1.62
CA ASP A 68 10.77 7.39 -0.79
C ASP A 68 11.11 8.67 -0.02
N SER A 69 11.23 8.57 1.30
CA SER A 69 11.64 9.68 2.18
C SER A 69 13.16 9.87 2.25
N ILE A 70 13.95 8.90 1.78
CA ILE A 70 15.42 8.91 1.74
C ILE A 70 15.90 8.63 0.31
N ILE A 71 16.10 9.70 -0.45
CA ILE A 71 16.41 9.68 -1.89
C ILE A 71 17.60 8.78 -2.26
N SER A 72 18.60 8.62 -1.38
CA SER A 72 19.82 7.84 -1.66
C SER A 72 19.75 6.38 -1.24
N HIS A 73 18.66 5.92 -0.61
CA HIS A 73 18.62 4.59 0.03
C HIS A 73 18.20 3.48 -0.93
N ILE A 74 17.52 3.83 -2.02
CA ILE A 74 17.18 2.91 -3.11
C ILE A 74 17.70 3.49 -4.42
N SER A 75 18.45 2.67 -5.15
CA SER A 75 18.83 3.00 -6.53
C SER A 75 17.63 2.79 -7.46
N ARG A 76 17.66 3.38 -8.66
CA ARG A 76 16.60 3.13 -9.65
C ARG A 76 16.58 1.67 -10.07
N GLU A 77 17.76 1.06 -10.17
CA GLU A 77 17.95 -0.32 -10.57
C GLU A 77 17.39 -1.28 -9.51
N ASP A 78 17.64 -1.03 -8.22
CA ASP A 78 17.04 -1.79 -7.12
C ASP A 78 15.52 -1.63 -7.10
N LEU A 79 15.03 -0.40 -7.35
CA LEU A 79 13.60 -0.12 -7.39
C LEU A 79 12.92 -0.89 -8.52
N ASP A 80 13.50 -0.93 -9.72
CA ASP A 80 12.93 -1.66 -10.86
C ASP A 80 12.76 -3.16 -10.55
N VAL A 81 13.76 -3.78 -9.91
CA VAL A 81 13.68 -5.19 -9.49
C VAL A 81 12.60 -5.39 -8.43
N VAL A 82 12.52 -4.51 -7.44
CA VAL A 82 11.50 -4.57 -6.38
C VAL A 82 10.08 -4.37 -6.92
N MET A 83 9.93 -3.54 -7.95
CA MET A 83 8.63 -3.16 -8.50
C MET A 83 8.11 -4.14 -9.56
N GLU A 84 8.95 -5.04 -10.09
CA GLU A 84 8.58 -6.03 -11.11
C GLU A 84 7.31 -6.85 -10.76
N PRO A 85 7.14 -7.38 -9.53
CA PRO A 85 5.92 -8.12 -9.17
C PRO A 85 4.67 -7.23 -9.22
N PHE A 86 4.79 -5.96 -8.85
CA PHE A 86 3.66 -5.02 -8.88
C PHE A 86 3.30 -4.65 -10.31
N VAL A 87 4.31 -4.38 -11.15
CA VAL A 87 4.13 -4.07 -12.57
C VAL A 87 3.51 -5.25 -13.31
N THR A 88 3.88 -6.49 -13.00
CA THR A 88 3.29 -7.68 -13.61
C THR A 88 1.85 -7.93 -13.13
N MET A 89 1.50 -7.58 -11.89
CA MET A 89 0.12 -7.73 -11.36
C MET A 89 -0.87 -6.62 -11.76
N VAL A 90 -0.40 -5.45 -12.22
CA VAL A 90 -1.26 -4.32 -12.61
C VAL A 90 -1.98 -4.50 -13.97
N PRO A 91 -1.39 -5.09 -15.03
CA PRO A 91 -2.04 -5.22 -16.33
C PRO A 91 -3.04 -6.38 -16.46
N TYR A 92 -3.09 -7.33 -15.52
CA TYR A 92 -4.11 -8.39 -15.50
C TYR A 92 -5.43 -7.92 -14.83
N VAL A 93 -5.70 -6.62 -14.89
CA VAL A 93 -6.86 -5.93 -14.33
C VAL A 93 -7.62 -5.22 -15.43
#